data_AF-A0AAN3ACE7-F1
#
_entry.id   AF-A0AAN3ACE7-F1
#
_cell.length_a   1.000
_cell.length_b   1.000
_cell.length_c   1.000
_cell.angle_alpha   90.00
_cell.angle_beta   90.00
_cell.angle_gamma   90.00
#
_symmetry.space_group_name_H-M   'P 1'
#
loop_
_entity.id
_entity.type
_entity.pdbx_description
1 polymer ?
#
loop_
_entity_poly.entity_id
_entity_poly.type
_entity_poly.pdbx_seq_one_letter_code
_entity_poly.pdbx_strand_id
1 'polypeptide(L)'
;MTDQEIVDGLINRDEKITDWFFNIKYRPLFINVIKLIFDYQVDYDECISELYYHLMKNDAAVLRNFEGRSTIGTWIKIVAIRFFCSRKKREQMIEDESKEPLYEQNHEEEIDDSESKIAAKIDLERLFDLMSNKRYVMVIRELVLKEVEPEFLALSMGITVANLYNIKKRALAALAHLAMNDKKKYENKR
;
A
#
# COMPACT_ATOMS: atom_id res chain seq x y z
N MET A 1 -1.58 12.42 -21.06
CA MET A 1 -0.46 11.60 -20.59
C MET A 1 -0.99 10.21 -20.24
N THR A 2 -0.70 9.25 -21.10
CA THR A 2 -1.03 7.82 -20.94
C THR A 2 -0.03 7.16 -20.00
N ASP A 3 -0.37 5.96 -19.52
CA ASP A 3 0.53 5.18 -18.66
C ASP A 3 1.85 4.81 -19.38
N GLN A 4 1.80 4.59 -20.70
CA GLN A 4 3.00 4.34 -21.50
C GLN A 4 3.87 5.59 -21.65
N GLU A 5 3.27 6.76 -21.92
CA GLU A 5 4.00 8.04 -21.99
C GLU A 5 4.71 8.36 -20.66
N ILE A 6 4.09 8.01 -19.52
CA ILE A 6 4.72 8.15 -18.20
C ILE A 6 5.94 7.23 -18.10
N VAL A 7 5.78 5.95 -18.42
CA VAL A 7 6.86 4.95 -18.34
C VAL A 7 8.03 5.34 -19.23
N ASP A 8 7.75 5.71 -20.48
CA ASP A 8 8.77 6.14 -21.42
C ASP A 8 9.47 7.41 -20.94
N GLY A 9 8.73 8.36 -20.36
CA GLY A 9 9.29 9.55 -19.74
C GLY A 9 10.23 9.23 -18.57
N LEU A 10 9.85 8.29 -17.71
CA LEU A 10 10.70 7.81 -16.62
C LEU A 10 11.96 7.10 -17.12
N ILE A 11 11.84 6.20 -18.10
CA ILE A 11 12.96 5.49 -18.72
C ILE A 11 13.96 6.49 -19.35
N ASN A 12 13.44 7.52 -20.02
CA ASN A 12 14.25 8.57 -20.64
C ASN A 12 14.76 9.62 -19.66
N ARG A 13 14.49 9.46 -18.35
CA ARG A 13 14.90 10.39 -17.29
C ARG A 13 14.41 11.83 -17.54
N ASP A 14 13.22 11.96 -18.10
CA ASP A 14 12.59 13.27 -18.27
C ASP A 14 12.33 13.87 -16.88
N GLU A 15 13.00 14.98 -16.58
CA GLU A 15 12.96 15.62 -15.26
C GLU A 15 11.54 16.03 -14.87
N LYS A 16 10.75 16.56 -15.81
CA LYS A 16 9.40 17.03 -15.53
C LYS A 16 8.46 15.86 -15.26
N ILE A 17 8.58 14.77 -16.03
CA ILE A 17 7.77 13.58 -15.81
C ILE A 17 8.17 12.90 -14.50
N THR A 18 9.47 12.84 -14.20
CA THR A 18 10.00 12.23 -12.98
C THR A 18 9.52 12.98 -11.73
N ASP A 19 9.70 14.30 -11.70
CA ASP A 19 9.24 15.13 -10.59
C ASP A 19 7.71 15.05 -10.43
N TRP A 20 6.97 15.21 -11.53
CA TRP A 20 5.53 15.06 -11.50
C TRP A 20 5.08 13.69 -10.99
N PHE A 21 5.78 12.61 -11.35
CA PHE A 21 5.41 11.25 -10.96
C PHE A 21 5.62 11.02 -9.46
N PHE A 22 6.82 11.27 -8.95
CA PHE A 22 7.19 10.97 -7.57
C PHE A 22 6.71 12.03 -6.58
N ASN A 23 6.69 13.32 -6.96
CA ASN A 23 6.46 14.41 -6.02
C ASN A 23 5.05 15.01 -6.09
N ILE A 24 4.30 14.76 -7.19
CA ILE A 24 2.97 15.33 -7.37
C ILE A 24 1.90 14.23 -7.46
N LYS A 25 1.94 13.41 -8.51
CA LYS A 25 0.86 12.49 -8.88
C LYS A 25 0.73 11.32 -7.91
N TYR A 26 1.84 10.64 -7.62
CA TYR A 26 1.86 9.42 -6.82
C TYR A 26 2.50 9.61 -5.44
N ARG A 27 2.85 10.85 -5.06
CA ARG A 27 3.37 11.15 -3.72
C ARG A 27 2.50 10.61 -2.58
N PRO A 28 1.16 10.78 -2.58
CA PRO A 28 0.32 10.19 -1.53
C PRO A 28 0.40 8.66 -1.48
N LEU A 29 0.54 8.01 -2.63
CA LEU A 29 0.67 6.56 -2.73
C LEU A 29 1.98 6.10 -2.07
N PHE A 30 3.10 6.72 -2.41
CA PHE A 30 4.39 6.35 -1.83
C PHE A 30 4.45 6.64 -0.33
N ILE A 31 3.93 7.78 0.13
CA ILE A 31 3.82 8.08 1.57
C ILE A 31 3.05 6.97 2.30
N ASN A 32 1.94 6.50 1.73
CA ASN A 32 1.14 5.43 2.34
C ASN A 32 1.86 4.09 2.34
N VAL A 33 2.58 3.75 1.26
CA VAL A 33 3.40 2.53 1.20
C VAL A 33 4.50 2.57 2.27
N ILE A 34 5.22 3.69 2.36
CA ILE A 34 6.33 3.89 3.30
C ILE A 34 5.83 3.79 4.75
N LYS A 35 4.80 4.55 5.12
CA LYS A 35 4.21 4.53 6.48
C LYS A 35 3.66 3.18 6.91
N LEU A 36 3.32 2.32 5.94
CA LEU A 36 2.79 1.01 6.24
C LEU A 36 3.90 -0.01 6.52
N ILE A 37 5.03 0.12 5.83
CA ILE A 37 6.14 -0.83 5.89
C ILE A 37 7.07 -0.46 7.05
N PHE A 38 7.41 0.82 7.20
CA PHE A 38 8.28 1.31 8.26
C PHE A 38 7.43 1.79 9.44
N ASP A 39 7.73 1.23 10.60
CA ASP A 39 7.11 1.54 11.89
C ASP A 39 7.79 2.72 12.61
N TYR A 40 8.80 3.30 11.98
CA TYR A 40 9.54 4.49 12.41
C TYR A 40 9.46 5.60 11.34
N GLN A 41 9.82 6.82 11.74
CA GLN A 41 9.93 7.93 10.79
C GLN A 41 11.11 7.68 9.85
N VAL A 42 10.85 7.79 8.55
CA VAL A 42 11.85 7.70 7.50
C VAL A 42 11.75 8.91 6.58
N ASP A 43 12.88 9.33 6.04
CA ASP A 43 12.90 10.43 5.09
C ASP A 43 12.28 10.00 3.76
N TYR A 44 11.35 10.82 3.26
CA TYR A 44 10.64 10.53 2.02
C TYR A 44 11.58 10.58 0.81
N ASP A 45 12.45 11.60 0.75
CA ASP A 45 13.30 11.83 -0.40
C ASP A 45 14.39 10.75 -0.50
N GLU A 46 14.91 10.26 0.63
CA GLU A 46 15.79 9.10 0.70
C GLU A 46 15.11 7.82 0.19
N CYS A 47 13.89 7.51 0.69
CA CYS A 47 13.13 6.35 0.24
C CYS A 47 12.84 6.38 -1.26
N ILE A 48 12.45 7.55 -1.78
CA ILE A 48 12.17 7.74 -3.20
C ILE A 48 13.44 7.66 -4.04
N SER A 49 14.56 8.22 -3.57
CA SER A 49 15.84 8.17 -4.29
C SER A 49 16.32 6.73 -4.46
N GLU A 50 16.18 5.90 -3.42
CA GLU A 50 16.51 4.49 -3.50
C GLU A 50 15.55 3.69 -4.40
N LEU A 51 14.24 3.95 -4.30
CA LEU A 51 13.25 3.34 -5.18
C LEU A 51 13.53 3.72 -6.65
N TYR A 52 13.84 4.99 -6.91
CA TYR A 52 14.21 5.47 -8.23
C TYR A 52 15.48 4.79 -8.75
N TYR A 53 16.51 4.64 -7.91
CA TYR A 53 17.71 3.88 -8.25
C TYR A 53 17.38 2.43 -8.62
N HIS A 54 16.51 1.77 -7.85
CA HIS A 54 16.04 0.41 -8.15
C HIS A 54 15.32 0.33 -9.50
N LEU A 55 14.43 1.29 -9.79
CA LEU A 55 13.69 1.38 -11.04
C LEU A 55 14.60 1.60 -12.25
N MET A 56 15.68 2.37 -12.08
CA MET A 56 16.63 2.74 -13.14
C MET A 56 17.76 1.72 -13.35
N LYS A 57 17.98 0.82 -12.39
CA LYS A 57 19.05 -0.19 -12.45
C LYS A 57 18.88 -1.07 -13.69
N ASN A 58 20.01 -1.50 -14.27
CA ASN A 58 20.07 -2.38 -15.45
C ASN A 58 19.25 -1.82 -16.64
N ASP A 59 19.53 -0.58 -17.03
CA ASP A 59 18.82 0.12 -18.12
C ASP A 59 17.29 0.14 -17.93
N ALA A 60 16.86 0.55 -16.74
CA ALA A 60 15.46 0.63 -16.37
C ALA A 60 14.65 -0.67 -16.60
N ALA A 61 15.29 -1.84 -16.45
CA ALA A 61 14.67 -3.14 -16.72
C ALA A 61 13.33 -3.33 -15.98
N VAL A 62 13.22 -2.81 -14.75
CA VAL A 62 11.98 -2.88 -13.97
C VAL A 62 10.85 -2.13 -14.67
N LEU A 63 11.09 -0.89 -15.12
CA LEU A 63 10.10 -0.10 -15.86
C LEU A 63 9.75 -0.71 -17.21
N ARG A 64 10.74 -1.28 -17.92
CA ARG A 64 10.52 -1.95 -19.21
C ARG A 64 9.65 -3.20 -19.10
N ASN A 65 9.54 -3.81 -17.91
CA ASN A 65 8.63 -4.92 -17.64
C ASN A 65 7.17 -4.48 -17.44
N PHE A 66 6.86 -3.19 -17.51
CA PHE A 66 5.47 -2.74 -17.50
C PHE A 66 4.78 -3.05 -18.83
N GLU A 67 3.91 -4.05 -18.83
CA GLU A 67 3.18 -4.50 -20.03
C GLU A 67 1.79 -3.85 -20.21
N GLY A 68 1.41 -2.88 -19.39
CA GLY A 68 0.09 -2.22 -19.50
C GLY A 68 -1.12 -3.10 -19.14
N ARG A 69 -0.91 -4.26 -18.50
CA ARG A 69 -2.01 -5.14 -18.05
C ARG A 69 -2.86 -4.52 -16.93
N SER A 70 -2.28 -3.60 -16.16
CA SER A 70 -2.95 -2.77 -15.15
C SER A 70 -2.52 -1.31 -15.33
N THR A 71 -3.11 -0.38 -14.58
CA THR A 71 -2.60 1.00 -14.59
C THR A 71 -1.20 1.08 -13.98
N ILE A 72 -0.41 2.08 -14.39
CA ILE A 72 0.92 2.35 -13.85
C ILE A 72 0.87 2.58 -12.34
N GLY A 73 -0.21 3.18 -11.82
CA GLY A 73 -0.41 3.39 -10.40
C GLY A 73 -0.58 2.09 -9.60
N THR A 74 -1.34 1.14 -10.14
CA THR A 74 -1.49 -0.20 -9.52
C THR A 74 -0.18 -0.96 -9.56
N TRP A 75 0.51 -0.92 -10.70
CA TRP A 75 1.76 -1.63 -10.91
C TRP A 75 2.89 -1.07 -10.03
N ILE A 76 3.07 0.25 -10.01
CA ILE A 76 4.13 0.90 -9.23
C ILE A 76 3.92 0.72 -7.73
N LYS A 77 2.67 0.63 -7.26
CA LYS A 77 2.35 0.28 -5.88
C LYS A 77 2.95 -1.07 -5.50
N ILE A 78 2.74 -2.10 -6.33
CA ILE A 78 3.26 -3.45 -6.09
C ILE A 78 4.79 -3.43 -6.10
N VAL A 79 5.40 -2.77 -7.10
CA VAL A 79 6.86 -2.65 -7.19
C VAL A 79 7.45 -1.96 -5.95
N ALA A 80 6.84 -0.86 -5.51
CA ALA A 80 7.28 -0.13 -4.32
C ALA A 80 7.15 -0.96 -3.04
N ILE A 81 6.03 -1.67 -2.86
CA ILE A 81 5.83 -2.58 -1.70
C ILE A 81 6.93 -3.65 -1.67
N ARG A 82 7.14 -4.35 -2.80
CA ARG A 82 8.19 -5.38 -2.92
C ARG A 82 9.56 -4.84 -2.56
N PHE A 83 9.90 -3.68 -3.12
CA PHE A 83 11.18 -3.04 -2.89
C PHE A 83 11.39 -2.69 -1.41
N PHE A 84 10.44 -1.97 -0.80
CA PHE A 84 10.57 -1.51 0.58
C PHE A 84 10.48 -2.64 1.61
N CYS A 85 9.66 -3.68 1.38
CA CYS A 85 9.67 -4.88 2.21
C CYS A 85 11.03 -5.58 2.16
N SER A 86 11.63 -5.71 0.97
CA SER A 86 12.95 -6.31 0.81
C SER A 86 14.04 -5.46 1.48
N ARG A 87 13.92 -4.13 1.41
CA ARG A 87 14.81 -3.20 2.11
C ARG A 87 14.71 -3.37 3.63
N LYS A 88 13.49 -3.32 4.20
CA LYS A 88 13.26 -3.49 5.65
C LYS A 88 13.84 -4.82 6.17
N LYS A 89 13.63 -5.92 5.42
CA LYS A 89 14.20 -7.23 5.76
C LYS A 89 15.74 -7.18 5.81
N ARG A 90 16.40 -6.52 4.85
CA ARG A 90 17.86 -6.34 4.86
C ARG A 90 18.34 -5.47 6.03
N GLU A 91 17.62 -4.39 6.35
CA GLU A 91 17.96 -3.54 7.51
C GLU A 91 17.88 -4.33 8.83
N GLN A 92 16.85 -5.17 8.99
CA GLN A 92 16.71 -6.06 10.15
C GLN A 92 17.81 -7.12 10.24
N MET A 93 18.31 -7.63 9.11
CA MET A 93 19.44 -8.57 9.09
C MET A 93 20.79 -7.92 9.44
N ILE A 94 20.92 -6.59 9.29
CA ILE A 94 22.15 -5.86 9.63
C ILE A 94 22.21 -5.56 11.14
N GLU A 95 21.08 -5.54 11.85
CA GLU A 95 21.04 -5.39 13.31
C GLU A 95 21.48 -6.65 14.08
N ASP A 96 21.52 -7.82 13.44
CA ASP A 96 21.93 -9.08 14.06
C ASP A 96 23.44 -9.33 13.94
N GLU A 97 24.26 -8.49 14.60
CA GLU A 97 25.67 -8.80 14.89
C GLU A 97 25.81 -9.78 16.08
N SER A 98 24.83 -10.65 16.35
CA SER A 98 25.02 -11.71 17.33
C SER A 98 25.88 -12.82 16.73
N LYS A 99 27.03 -13.08 17.36
CA LYS A 99 27.99 -14.13 16.98
C LYS A 99 27.49 -15.53 17.34
N GLU A 100 26.36 -15.96 16.80
CA GLU A 100 25.93 -17.36 16.90
C GLU A 100 26.12 -18.09 15.57
N PRO A 101 26.72 -19.31 15.59
CA PRO A 101 27.05 -20.03 14.37
C PRO A 101 25.78 -20.43 13.63
N LEU A 102 25.71 -20.05 12.36
CA LEU A 102 24.64 -20.35 11.42
C LEU A 102 24.39 -21.86 11.36
N TYR A 103 23.27 -22.30 11.92
CA TYR A 103 22.68 -23.58 11.55
C TYR A 103 22.13 -23.41 10.13
N GLU A 104 22.66 -24.19 9.19
CA GLU A 104 22.04 -24.41 7.88
C GLU A 104 20.65 -25.02 8.08
N GLN A 105 19.64 -24.17 8.28
CA GLN A 105 18.27 -24.58 8.10
C GLN A 105 17.91 -24.31 6.64
N ASN A 106 17.65 -25.40 5.92
CA ASN A 106 16.95 -25.42 4.66
C ASN A 106 15.71 -24.53 4.78
N HIS A 107 15.82 -23.28 4.32
CA HIS A 107 14.67 -22.43 4.10
C HIS A 107 13.91 -23.03 2.92
N GLU A 108 13.00 -23.94 3.21
CA GLU A 108 11.76 -23.98 2.45
C GLU A 108 11.21 -22.55 2.52
N GLU A 109 11.27 -21.85 1.38
CA GLU A 109 10.61 -20.58 1.19
C GLU A 109 9.11 -20.78 1.45
N GLU A 110 8.68 -20.65 2.71
CA GLU A 110 7.30 -20.30 2.98
C GLU A 110 7.07 -18.98 2.25
N ILE A 111 6.25 -19.04 1.20
CA ILE A 111 5.80 -17.89 0.44
C ILE A 111 5.02 -17.01 1.42
N ASP A 112 5.75 -16.10 2.06
CA ASP A 112 5.25 -15.14 3.03
C ASP A 112 4.26 -14.20 2.33
N ASP A 113 2.96 -14.50 2.48
CA ASP A 113 1.80 -13.73 2.01
C ASP A 113 1.74 -12.29 2.59
N SER A 114 2.77 -11.86 3.33
CA SER A 114 2.94 -10.49 3.81
C SER A 114 2.81 -9.44 2.71
N GLU A 115 3.30 -9.71 1.49
CA GLU A 115 3.19 -8.76 0.38
C GLU A 115 1.72 -8.51 -0.03
N SER A 116 0.94 -9.58 -0.13
CA SER A 116 -0.50 -9.55 -0.44
C SER A 116 -1.30 -8.84 0.66
N LYS A 117 -1.02 -9.15 1.93
CA LYS A 117 -1.64 -8.51 3.10
C LYS A 117 -1.35 -7.01 3.15
N ILE A 118 -0.13 -6.59 2.82
CA ILE A 118 0.26 -5.17 2.77
C ILE A 118 -0.48 -4.46 1.62
N ALA A 119 -0.53 -5.06 0.43
CA ALA A 119 -1.26 -4.50 -0.71
C ALA A 119 -2.75 -4.31 -0.40
N ALA A 120 -3.39 -5.30 0.24
CA ALA A 120 -4.78 -5.23 0.67
C ALA A 120 -5.01 -4.13 1.72
N LYS A 121 -4.09 -3.97 2.67
CA LYS A 121 -4.18 -2.93 3.70
C LYS A 121 -4.06 -1.52 3.11
N ILE A 122 -3.19 -1.30 2.11
CA ILE A 122 -3.08 0.00 1.42
C ILE A 122 -4.37 0.36 0.71
N ASP A 123 -4.97 -0.60 0.00
CA ASP A 123 -6.24 -0.36 -0.69
C ASP A 123 -7.36 -0.03 0.29
N LEU A 124 -7.40 -0.72 1.44
CA LEU A 124 -8.36 -0.46 2.49
C LEU A 124 -8.22 0.94 3.11
N GLU A 125 -6.99 1.36 3.43
CA GLU A 125 -6.72 2.70 3.99
C GLU A 125 -7.15 3.81 3.02
N ARG A 126 -6.83 3.65 1.72
CA ARG A 126 -7.29 4.59 0.70
C ARG A 126 -8.81 4.63 0.58
N LEU A 127 -9.49 3.49 0.64
CA LEU A 127 -10.96 3.43 0.62
C LEU A 127 -11.57 4.09 1.86
N PHE A 128 -10.95 3.95 3.03
CA PHE A 128 -11.37 4.64 4.25
C PHE A 128 -11.21 6.16 4.17
N ASP A 129 -10.17 6.65 3.48
CA ASP A 129 -10.01 8.08 3.24
C ASP A 129 -11.13 8.65 2.38
N LEU A 130 -11.58 7.87 1.38
CA LEU A 130 -12.70 8.22 0.49
C LEU A 130 -14.08 8.15 1.19
N MET A 131 -14.19 7.44 2.32
CA MET A 131 -15.42 7.43 3.10
C MET A 131 -15.61 8.77 3.83
N SER A 132 -16.68 9.49 3.46
CA SER A 132 -17.07 10.76 4.09
C SER A 132 -17.50 10.58 5.55
N ASN A 133 -18.16 9.45 5.87
CA ASN A 133 -18.61 9.16 7.22
C ASN A 133 -17.49 8.49 8.04
N LYS A 134 -16.76 9.27 8.83
CA LYS A 134 -15.65 8.76 9.67
C LYS A 134 -16.12 7.83 10.79
N ARG A 135 -17.38 7.93 11.23
CA ARG A 135 -17.97 6.97 12.16
C ARG A 135 -18.09 5.57 11.56
N TYR A 136 -18.32 5.47 10.24
CA TYR A 136 -18.34 4.17 9.55
C TYR A 136 -16.96 3.54 9.48
N VAL A 137 -15.93 4.34 9.15
CA VAL A 137 -14.53 3.90 9.13
C VAL A 137 -14.14 3.34 10.49
N MET A 138 -14.42 4.08 11.57
CA MET A 138 -14.11 3.65 12.94
C MET A 138 -14.77 2.31 13.27
N VAL A 139 -16.08 2.16 13.00
CA VAL A 139 -16.80 0.91 13.28
C VAL A 139 -16.24 -0.28 12.48
N ILE A 140 -15.83 -0.08 11.23
CA ILE A 140 -15.18 -1.14 10.44
C ILE A 140 -13.82 -1.49 11.05
N ARG A 141 -12.98 -0.50 11.37
CA ARG A 141 -11.65 -0.75 11.96
C ARG A 141 -11.75 -1.53 13.27
N GLU A 142 -12.60 -1.08 14.19
CA GLU A 142 -12.72 -1.70 15.51
C GLU A 142 -13.36 -3.09 15.42
N LEU A 143 -14.47 -3.26 14.69
CA LEU A 143 -15.18 -4.56 14.69
C LEU A 143 -14.62 -5.60 13.72
N VAL A 144 -13.99 -5.18 12.61
CA VAL A 144 -13.61 -6.10 11.53
C VAL A 144 -12.10 -6.30 11.46
N LEU A 145 -11.31 -5.26 11.74
CA LEU A 145 -9.85 -5.37 11.64
C LEU A 145 -9.18 -5.65 12.99
N LYS A 146 -9.75 -5.12 14.08
CA LYS A 146 -9.24 -5.31 15.45
C LYS A 146 -10.05 -6.32 16.27
N GLU A 147 -11.14 -6.83 15.71
CA GLU A 147 -12.03 -7.81 16.34
C GLU A 147 -12.49 -7.41 17.75
N VAL A 148 -12.75 -6.11 17.97
CA VAL A 148 -13.24 -5.60 19.26
C VAL A 148 -14.66 -6.10 19.52
N GLU A 149 -14.93 -6.49 20.77
CA GLU A 149 -16.24 -6.92 21.23
C GLU A 149 -17.33 -5.84 20.98
N PRO A 150 -18.45 -6.18 20.31
CA PRO A 150 -19.50 -5.23 19.96
C PRO A 150 -20.11 -4.48 21.16
N GLU A 151 -20.25 -5.14 22.30
CA GLU A 151 -20.78 -4.59 23.54
C GLU A 151 -19.89 -3.46 24.06
N PHE A 152 -18.57 -3.69 24.05
CA PHE A 152 -17.57 -2.71 24.47
C PHE A 152 -17.56 -1.49 23.56
N LEU A 153 -17.59 -1.70 22.24
CA LEU A 153 -17.64 -0.60 21.28
C LEU A 153 -18.96 0.16 21.34
N ALA A 154 -20.09 -0.52 21.51
CA ALA A 154 -21.39 0.13 21.65
C ALA A 154 -21.43 1.03 22.89
N LEU A 155 -20.91 0.53 24.02
CA LEU A 155 -20.78 1.29 25.26
C LEU A 155 -19.89 2.52 25.10
N SER A 156 -18.69 2.38 24.52
CA SER A 156 -17.76 3.50 24.32
C SER A 156 -18.31 4.57 23.37
N MET A 157 -19.18 4.17 22.44
CA MET A 157 -19.89 5.08 21.53
C MET A 157 -21.19 5.66 22.11
N GLY A 158 -21.62 5.24 23.30
CA GLY A 158 -22.88 5.66 23.91
C GLY A 158 -24.13 5.25 23.10
N ILE A 159 -24.10 4.09 22.45
CA ILE A 159 -25.23 3.57 21.65
C ILE A 159 -25.60 2.14 22.04
N THR A 160 -26.75 1.68 21.56
CA THR A 160 -27.12 0.27 21.69
C THR A 160 -26.34 -0.61 20.72
N VAL A 161 -26.12 -1.87 21.11
CA VAL A 161 -25.50 -2.90 20.27
C VAL A 161 -26.28 -3.08 18.95
N ALA A 162 -27.61 -3.05 19.00
CA ALA A 162 -28.45 -3.11 17.80
C ALA A 162 -28.17 -1.93 16.84
N ASN A 163 -28.01 -0.71 17.37
CA ASN A 163 -27.65 0.44 16.55
C ASN A 163 -26.23 0.32 15.97
N LEU A 164 -25.29 -0.24 16.74
CA LEU A 164 -23.93 -0.54 16.28
C LEU A 164 -23.95 -1.50 15.08
N TYR A 165 -24.74 -2.58 15.11
CA TYR A 165 -24.90 -3.49 13.96
C TYR A 165 -25.52 -2.80 12.74
N ASN A 166 -26.50 -1.90 12.94
CA ASN A 166 -27.05 -1.10 11.84
C ASN A 166 -26.02 -0.14 11.23
N ILE A 167 -25.12 0.41 12.05
CA ILE A 167 -24.00 1.22 11.57
C ILE A 167 -23.01 0.34 10.80
N LYS A 168 -22.61 -0.82 11.34
CA LYS A 168 -21.72 -1.80 10.67
C LYS A 168 -22.25 -2.20 9.30
N LYS A 169 -23.54 -2.54 9.20
CA LYS A 169 -24.19 -2.91 7.93
C LYS A 169 -24.10 -1.79 6.89
N ARG A 170 -24.44 -0.56 7.27
CA ARG A 170 -24.36 0.60 6.36
C ARG A 170 -22.91 0.95 5.99
N ALA A 171 -22.00 0.83 6.94
CA ALA A 171 -20.58 1.06 6.74
C ALA A 171 -19.99 0.10 5.71
N LEU A 172 -20.25 -1.20 5.85
CA LEU A 172 -19.80 -2.23 4.89
C LEU A 172 -20.42 -2.04 3.50
N ALA A 173 -21.71 -1.68 3.42
CA ALA A 173 -22.34 -1.37 2.14
C ALA A 173 -21.67 -0.16 1.45
N ALA A 174 -21.39 0.90 2.21
CA ALA A 174 -20.70 2.07 1.69
C ALA A 174 -19.26 1.77 1.23
N LEU A 175 -18.52 0.96 2.00
CA LEU A 175 -17.18 0.50 1.64
C LEU A 175 -17.21 -0.33 0.34
N ALA A 176 -18.15 -1.27 0.23
CA ALA A 176 -18.31 -2.09 -0.97
C ALA A 176 -18.63 -1.24 -2.21
N HIS A 177 -19.53 -0.27 -2.08
CA HIS A 177 -19.83 0.68 -3.16
C HIS A 177 -18.60 1.47 -3.60
N LEU A 178 -17.77 1.96 -2.66
CA LEU A 178 -16.54 2.65 -2.99
C LEU A 178 -15.56 1.74 -3.71
N ALA A 179 -15.34 0.52 -3.22
CA ALA A 179 -14.45 -0.46 -3.86
C ALA A 179 -14.90 -0.80 -5.30
N MET A 180 -16.21 -0.98 -5.52
CA MET A 180 -16.76 -1.25 -6.85
C MET A 180 -16.62 -0.06 -7.81
N ASN A 181 -16.87 1.16 -7.34
CA ASN A 181 -16.73 2.37 -8.16
C ASN A 181 -15.27 2.69 -8.47
N ASP A 182 -14.38 2.38 -7.54
CA ASP A 182 -12.95 2.53 -7.71
C ASP A 182 -12.46 1.57 -8.80
N LYS A 183 -12.85 0.30 -8.78
CA LYS A 183 -12.56 -0.68 -9.85
C LYS A 183 -13.03 -0.21 -11.24
N LYS A 184 -14.25 0.36 -11.34
CA LYS A 184 -14.79 0.90 -12.60
C LYS A 184 -14.00 2.09 -13.15
N LYS A 185 -13.42 2.94 -12.30
CA LYS A 185 -12.55 4.05 -12.74
C LYS A 185 -11.27 3.55 -13.42
N TYR A 186 -10.81 2.35 -13.09
CA TYR A 186 -9.65 1.73 -13.72
C TYR A 186 -10.02 0.97 -15.00
N GLU A 187 -11.22 0.38 -15.07
CA GLU A 187 -11.71 -0.34 -16.27
C GLU A 187 -12.17 0.60 -17.40
N ASN A 188 -12.80 1.74 -17.09
CA ASN A 188 -13.33 2.68 -18.09
C ASN A 188 -12.28 3.67 -18.66
N LYS A 189 -10.99 3.45 -18.40
CA LYS A 189 -9.87 4.24 -18.96
C LYS A 189 -9.08 3.51 -20.05
N ARG A 190 -9.57 2.36 -20.50
CA ARG A 190 -9.07 1.67 -21.70
C ARG A 190 -9.73 2.21 -22.96
#